data_AF-A0A3S1CKF7-F1
#
_entry.id   AF-A0A3S1CKF7-F1
#
_cell.length_a   1.000
_cell.length_b   1.000
_cell.length_c   1.000
_cell.angle_alpha   90.00
_cell.angle_beta   90.00
_cell.angle_gamma   90.00
#
_symmetry.space_group_name_H-M   'P 1'
#
loop_
_entity.id
_entity.type
_entity.pdbx_description
1 polymer ?
#
loop_
_entity_poly.entity_id
_entity_poly.type
_entity_poly.pdbx_seq_one_letter_code
_entity_poly.pdbx_strand_id
1 'polypeptide(L)'
;MEVKISPESYIPSEELGAELVDHIAENDKVIPCVQKGLVKVAIDKVNIYCMGKVPMYPQEELQQLQSFKQSNRKQFDADKQNEKRLLFIRDKLKHNWDRSQEMFKTIKQLGWEDSVDVVDKIIAHLLTVGEDITVENRVRYSSRLEAPLGYLKVQSTWIILPNGTKYLSTINFIPIQK
;
A
#
# COMPACT_ATOMS: atom_id res chain seq x y z
N MET A 1 20.45 9.29 5.44
CA MET A 1 20.01 9.29 4.03
C MET A 1 18.50 9.10 4.03
N GLU A 2 17.77 10.19 3.84
CA GLU A 2 16.34 10.10 3.51
C GLU A 2 16.23 9.60 2.08
N VAL A 3 15.72 8.39 1.90
CA VAL A 3 15.27 7.94 0.59
C VAL A 3 14.01 8.74 0.28
N LYS A 4 14.18 9.87 -0.42
CA LYS A 4 13.07 10.56 -1.07
C LYS A 4 12.54 9.62 -2.14
N ILE A 5 11.40 9.00 -1.87
CA ILE A 5 10.60 8.32 -2.88
C ILE A 5 10.07 9.45 -3.76
N SER A 6 10.67 9.63 -4.95
CA SER A 6 10.20 10.64 -5.90
C SER A 6 8.91 10.14 -6.57
N PRO A 7 7.83 10.94 -6.59
CA PRO A 7 6.55 10.60 -7.24
C PRO A 7 6.57 10.68 -8.78
N GLU A 8 7.74 10.70 -9.42
CA GLU A 8 7.96 11.06 -10.83
C GLU A 8 7.42 10.11 -11.92
N SER A 9 6.73 9.00 -11.62
CA SER A 9 6.43 8.00 -12.67
C SER A 9 4.96 7.67 -12.93
N TYR A 10 4.01 8.24 -12.16
CA TYR A 10 2.59 7.99 -12.38
C TYR A 10 1.84 9.28 -12.67
N ILE A 11 1.35 9.40 -13.90
CA ILE A 11 0.42 10.44 -14.34
C ILE A 11 -0.90 9.69 -14.63
N PRO A 12 -2.00 10.01 -13.92
CA PRO A 12 -3.29 9.40 -14.20
C PRO A 12 -3.70 9.68 -15.65
N SER A 13 -4.25 8.69 -16.35
CA SER A 13 -4.86 8.96 -17.66
C SER A 13 -6.01 9.95 -17.56
N GLU A 14 -6.21 10.75 -18.61
CA GLU A 14 -7.34 11.69 -18.70
C GLU A 14 -8.70 10.97 -18.60
N GLU A 15 -8.75 9.70 -19.02
CA GLU A 15 -9.95 8.84 -18.99
C GLU A 15 -10.48 8.58 -17.57
N LEU A 16 -9.62 8.68 -16.54
CA LEU A 16 -10.04 8.53 -15.15
C LEU A 16 -11.03 9.62 -14.72
N GLY A 17 -10.99 10.79 -15.36
CA GLY A 17 -11.77 11.97 -14.97
C GLY A 17 -11.47 12.37 -13.53
N ALA A 18 -10.22 12.21 -13.11
CA ALA A 18 -9.75 12.40 -11.75
C ALA A 18 -8.57 13.39 -11.73
N GLU A 19 -8.44 14.12 -10.64
CA GLU A 19 -7.43 15.16 -10.47
C GLU A 19 -6.32 14.72 -9.50
N LEU A 20 -5.12 15.26 -9.71
CA LEU A 20 -4.02 15.10 -8.77
C LEU A 20 -4.16 16.12 -7.63
N VAL A 21 -4.20 15.62 -6.41
CA VAL A 21 -4.32 16.44 -5.21
C VAL A 21 -3.39 15.96 -4.11
N ASP A 22 -3.02 16.85 -3.21
CA ASP A 22 -2.30 16.48 -2.01
C ASP A 22 -3.27 16.14 -0.86
N HIS A 23 -2.91 15.09 -0.11
CA HIS A 23 -3.48 14.81 1.19
C HIS A 23 -2.43 15.08 2.27
N ILE A 24 -2.77 15.94 3.23
CA ILE A 24 -1.93 16.21 4.40
C ILE A 24 -2.34 15.21 5.48
N ALA A 25 -1.45 14.28 5.81
CA ALA A 25 -1.65 13.34 6.91
C ALA A 25 -1.48 14.05 8.27
N GLU A 26 -1.91 13.40 9.35
CA GLU A 26 -1.84 13.94 10.73
C GLU A 26 -0.42 14.35 11.19
N ASN A 27 0.61 13.81 10.55
CA ASN A 27 2.01 14.11 10.83
C ASN A 27 2.64 15.11 9.84
N ASP A 28 1.80 15.95 9.21
CA ASP A 28 2.16 16.94 8.18
C ASP A 28 2.83 16.36 6.93
N LYS A 29 2.82 15.03 6.77
CA LYS A 29 3.33 14.39 5.57
C LYS A 29 2.37 14.63 4.42
N VAL A 30 2.88 15.24 3.36
CA VAL A 30 2.18 15.37 2.07
C VAL A 30 2.17 14.02 1.36
N ILE A 31 0.98 13.58 0.96
CA ILE A 31 0.74 12.32 0.26
C ILE A 31 0.02 12.62 -1.06
N PRO A 32 0.70 12.44 -2.21
CA PRO A 32 0.07 12.58 -3.52
C PRO A 32 -1.08 11.58 -3.71
N CYS A 33 -2.23 12.09 -4.13
CA CYS A 33 -3.45 11.33 -4.34
C CYS A 33 -4.07 11.61 -5.70
N VAL A 34 -4.81 10.63 -6.19
CA VAL A 34 -5.82 10.83 -7.22
C VAL A 34 -7.16 11.06 -6.52
N GLN A 35 -7.91 12.07 -6.96
CA GLN A 35 -9.22 12.42 -6.43
C GLN A 35 -10.28 12.45 -7.53
N LYS A 36 -11.44 11.84 -7.23
CA LYS A 36 -12.66 12.00 -8.02
C LYS A 36 -13.82 12.26 -7.07
N GLY A 37 -14.46 13.42 -7.21
CA GLY A 37 -15.47 13.89 -6.26
C GLY A 37 -14.93 13.91 -4.83
N LEU A 38 -15.61 13.22 -3.91
CA LEU A 38 -15.21 13.11 -2.49
C LEU A 38 -14.38 11.85 -2.18
N VAL A 39 -13.79 11.20 -3.18
CA VAL A 39 -12.97 9.99 -2.98
C VAL A 39 -11.51 10.29 -3.29
N LYS A 40 -10.61 9.91 -2.36
CA LYS A 40 -9.16 10.06 -2.49
C LYS A 40 -8.45 8.72 -2.39
N VAL A 41 -7.55 8.45 -3.34
CA VAL A 41 -6.68 7.28 -3.35
C VAL A 41 -5.22 7.73 -3.44
N ALA A 42 -4.41 7.38 -2.45
CA ALA A 42 -2.97 7.68 -2.47
C ALA A 42 -2.29 6.87 -3.59
N ILE A 43 -1.53 7.55 -4.45
CA ILE A 43 -0.91 6.97 -5.65
C ILE A 43 0.02 5.81 -5.27
N ASP A 44 0.89 6.04 -4.29
CA ASP A 44 1.89 5.06 -3.83
C ASP A 44 1.25 3.79 -3.25
N LYS A 45 0.01 3.85 -2.75
CA LYS A 45 -0.68 2.63 -2.27
C LYS A 45 -0.93 1.66 -3.42
N VAL A 46 -1.14 2.15 -4.63
CA VAL A 46 -1.36 1.31 -5.80
C VAL A 46 -0.04 1.14 -6.55
N ASN A 47 0.54 2.23 -7.06
CA ASN A 47 1.71 2.21 -7.94
C ASN A 47 2.96 1.60 -7.28
N ILE A 48 3.11 1.72 -5.96
CA ILE A 48 4.26 1.16 -5.24
C ILE A 48 3.87 -0.07 -4.43
N TYR A 49 2.94 0.08 -3.49
CA TYR A 49 2.62 -0.96 -2.51
C TYR A 49 1.94 -2.17 -3.16
N CYS A 50 0.92 -1.97 -3.99
CA CYS A 50 0.26 -3.08 -4.69
C CYS A 50 1.12 -3.72 -5.79
N MET A 51 2.00 -2.94 -6.44
CA MET A 51 2.86 -3.40 -7.54
C MET A 51 4.19 -4.01 -7.10
N GLY A 52 4.37 -4.32 -5.82
CA GLY A 52 5.61 -5.00 -5.38
C GLY A 52 6.85 -4.12 -5.41
N LYS A 53 6.70 -2.78 -5.50
CA LYS A 53 7.82 -1.84 -5.61
C LYS A 53 8.25 -1.26 -4.27
N VAL A 54 7.73 -1.78 -3.15
CA VAL A 54 8.25 -1.43 -1.82
C VAL A 54 9.75 -1.78 -1.77
N PRO A 55 10.62 -0.84 -1.35
CA PRO A 55 12.04 -1.12 -1.22
C PRO A 55 12.31 -2.33 -0.33
N MET A 56 13.29 -3.14 -0.71
CA MET A 56 13.72 -4.28 0.10
C MET A 56 14.19 -3.80 1.48
N TYR A 57 13.77 -4.51 2.52
CA TYR A 57 14.22 -4.23 3.88
C TYR A 57 15.70 -4.63 4.06
N PRO A 58 16.44 -4.05 5.03
CA PRO A 58 17.84 -4.39 5.26
C PRO A 58 17.96 -5.81 5.87
N GLN A 59 18.00 -6.82 5.01
CA GLN A 59 17.97 -8.23 5.40
C GLN A 59 19.20 -8.65 6.21
N GLU A 60 20.39 -8.22 5.81
CA GLU A 60 21.64 -8.52 6.50
C GLU A 60 21.64 -7.93 7.92
N GLU A 61 21.22 -6.68 8.07
CA GLU A 61 21.09 -6.02 9.37
C GLU A 61 20.09 -6.76 10.27
N LEU A 62 18.95 -7.20 9.72
CA LEU A 62 17.97 -8.00 10.46
C LEU A 62 18.60 -9.31 10.97
N GLN A 63 19.32 -10.03 10.12
CA GLN A 63 19.98 -11.29 10.49
C GLN A 63 21.06 -11.06 11.55
N GLN A 64 21.86 -10.00 11.43
CA GLN A 64 22.87 -9.65 12.42
C GLN A 64 22.25 -9.34 13.78
N LEU A 65 21.18 -8.54 13.83
CA LEU A 65 20.47 -8.22 15.08
C LEU A 65 19.84 -9.46 15.71
N GLN A 66 19.26 -10.35 14.92
CA GLN A 66 18.70 -11.62 15.40
C GLN A 66 19.79 -12.52 16.00
N SER A 67 20.90 -12.70 15.29
CA SER A 67 22.04 -13.49 15.75
C SER A 67 22.69 -12.88 17.00
N PHE A 68 22.80 -11.55 17.07
CA PHE A 68 23.32 -10.85 18.24
C PHE A 68 22.41 -11.04 19.46
N LYS A 69 21.09 -10.92 19.28
CA LYS A 69 20.10 -11.18 20.34
C LYS A 69 20.15 -12.62 20.85
N GLN A 70 20.38 -13.58 19.96
CA GLN A 70 20.48 -15.01 20.29
C GLN A 70 21.79 -15.33 21.03
N SER A 71 22.92 -14.79 20.56
CA SER A 71 24.25 -15.16 21.04
C SER A 71 24.70 -14.36 22.27
N ASN A 72 24.29 -13.09 22.38
CA ASN A 72 24.77 -12.14 23.39
C ASN A 72 23.63 -11.33 24.03
N ARG A 73 22.59 -12.01 24.51
CA ARG A 73 21.34 -11.39 24.97
C ARG A 73 21.52 -10.23 25.95
N LYS A 74 22.40 -10.37 26.94
CA LYS A 74 22.66 -9.32 27.95
C LYS A 74 23.24 -8.04 27.31
N GLN A 75 24.15 -8.17 26.36
CA GLN A 75 24.73 -7.03 25.64
C GLN A 75 23.72 -6.42 24.68
N PHE A 76 22.92 -7.25 24.01
CA PHE A 76 21.84 -6.79 23.16
C PHE A 76 20.83 -5.94 23.93
N ASP A 77 20.34 -6.45 25.07
CA ASP A 77 19.31 -5.80 25.89
C ASP A 77 19.85 -4.55 26.64
N ALA A 78 21.17 -4.41 26.78
CA ALA A 78 21.79 -3.23 27.39
C ALA A 78 21.57 -1.95 26.55
N ASP A 79 21.43 -2.09 25.23
CA ASP A 79 21.09 -0.98 24.34
C ASP A 79 19.66 -1.15 23.78
N LYS A 80 18.76 -0.29 24.24
CA LYS A 80 17.35 -0.26 23.81
C LYS A 80 17.19 0.03 22.31
N GLN A 81 18.19 0.60 21.64
CA GLN A 81 18.15 0.83 20.19
C GLN A 81 18.21 -0.48 19.40
N ASN A 82 18.87 -1.51 19.91
CA ASN A 82 18.93 -2.82 19.25
C ASN A 82 17.52 -3.42 19.09
N GLU A 83 16.73 -3.43 20.17
CA GLU A 83 15.36 -3.93 20.11
C GLU A 83 14.47 -3.04 19.23
N LYS A 84 14.57 -1.71 19.36
CA LYS A 84 13.79 -0.79 18.52
C LYS A 84 14.08 -0.99 17.03
N ARG A 85 15.36 -1.14 16.67
CA ARG A 85 15.79 -1.34 15.28
C ARG A 85 15.36 -2.71 14.77
N LEU A 86 15.53 -3.76 15.56
CA LEU A 86 15.08 -5.12 15.24
C LEU A 86 13.58 -5.15 14.95
N LEU A 87 12.76 -4.61 15.86
CA LEU A 87 11.30 -4.56 15.70
C LEU A 87 10.90 -3.69 14.50
N PHE A 88 11.56 -2.55 14.29
CA PHE A 88 11.29 -1.69 13.14
C PHE A 88 11.55 -2.40 11.80
N ILE A 89 12.69 -3.09 11.67
CA ILE A 89 12.99 -3.83 10.43
C ILE A 89 12.02 -4.99 10.25
N ARG A 90 11.82 -5.81 11.30
CA ARG A 90 11.00 -7.04 11.23
C ARG A 90 9.51 -6.74 11.03
N ASP A 91 8.93 -5.89 11.88
CA ASP A 91 7.48 -5.74 11.99
C ASP A 91 6.93 -4.65 11.07
N LYS A 92 7.79 -3.74 10.58
CA LYS A 92 7.38 -2.67 9.67
C LYS A 92 7.96 -2.85 8.28
N LEU A 93 9.28 -2.86 8.12
CA LEU A 93 9.88 -2.86 6.78
C LEU A 93 9.69 -4.21 6.06
N LYS A 94 10.08 -5.31 6.70
CA LYS A 94 9.93 -6.66 6.15
C LYS A 94 8.47 -7.00 5.90
N HIS A 95 7.61 -6.77 6.89
CA HIS A 95 6.18 -7.03 6.77
C HIS A 95 5.53 -6.28 5.60
N ASN A 96 5.89 -5.01 5.38
CA ASN A 96 5.39 -4.23 4.25
C ASN A 96 5.94 -4.74 2.91
N TRP A 97 7.21 -5.11 2.87
CA TRP A 97 7.82 -5.68 1.68
C TRP A 97 7.17 -7.02 1.30
N ASP A 98 7.04 -7.96 2.27
CA ASP A 98 6.42 -9.28 2.04
C ASP A 98 5.01 -9.12 1.45
N ARG A 99 4.16 -8.30 2.09
CA ARG A 99 2.79 -8.06 1.60
C ARG A 99 2.75 -7.41 0.23
N SER A 100 3.66 -6.48 -0.04
CA SER A 100 3.77 -5.84 -1.35
C SER A 100 4.10 -6.87 -2.44
N GLN A 101 5.04 -7.78 -2.17
CA GLN A 101 5.37 -8.88 -3.09
C GLN A 101 4.19 -9.84 -3.28
N GLU A 102 3.46 -10.19 -2.21
CA GLU A 102 2.29 -11.07 -2.28
C GLU A 102 1.15 -10.49 -3.14
N MET A 103 0.85 -9.20 -2.99
CA MET A 103 -0.15 -8.53 -3.81
C MET A 103 0.26 -8.48 -5.27
N PHE A 104 1.53 -8.19 -5.55
CA PHE A 104 2.02 -8.18 -6.92
C PHE A 104 2.00 -9.57 -7.56
N LYS A 105 2.35 -10.61 -6.79
CA LYS A 105 2.20 -12.00 -7.23
C LYS A 105 0.73 -12.31 -7.56
N THR A 106 -0.21 -11.82 -6.77
CA THR A 106 -1.65 -11.97 -7.02
C THR A 106 -2.07 -11.31 -8.34
N ILE A 107 -1.57 -10.10 -8.62
CA ILE A 107 -1.79 -9.40 -9.90
C ILE A 107 -1.27 -10.24 -11.07
N LYS A 108 -0.03 -10.75 -10.99
CA LYS A 108 0.56 -11.60 -12.02
C LYS A 108 -0.21 -12.90 -12.26
N GLN A 109 -0.66 -13.55 -11.20
CA GLN A 109 -1.46 -14.78 -11.29
C GLN A 109 -2.78 -14.57 -12.05
N LEU A 110 -3.32 -13.35 -12.04
CA LEU A 110 -4.54 -12.99 -12.75
C LEU A 110 -4.28 -12.51 -14.19
N GLY A 111 -3.04 -12.59 -14.68
CA GLY A 111 -2.65 -12.25 -16.04
C GLY A 111 -2.36 -10.77 -16.25
N TRP A 112 -2.11 -10.02 -15.18
CA TRP A 112 -1.68 -8.61 -15.28
C TRP A 112 -0.17 -8.44 -15.10
N GLU A 113 0.36 -7.44 -15.76
CA GLU A 113 1.75 -7.03 -15.67
C GLU A 113 1.88 -5.69 -14.96
N ASP A 114 3.10 -5.36 -14.50
CA ASP A 114 3.40 -4.04 -13.95
C ASP A 114 3.38 -3.00 -15.08
N SER A 115 2.28 -2.26 -15.15
CA SER A 115 2.03 -1.25 -16.17
C SER A 115 1.15 -0.13 -15.62
N VAL A 116 1.25 1.05 -16.23
CA VAL A 116 0.42 2.21 -15.88
C VAL A 116 -1.06 1.87 -16.07
N ASP A 117 -1.43 1.16 -17.13
CA ASP A 117 -2.81 0.75 -17.40
C ASP A 117 -3.42 -0.10 -16.28
N VAL A 118 -2.64 -1.01 -15.68
CA VAL A 118 -3.11 -1.83 -14.56
C VAL A 118 -3.24 -0.98 -13.29
N VAL A 119 -2.32 -0.06 -13.05
CA VAL A 119 -2.42 0.92 -11.95
C VAL A 119 -3.69 1.76 -12.11
N ASP A 120 -3.95 2.28 -13.31
CA ASP A 120 -5.13 3.07 -13.66
C ASP A 120 -6.41 2.28 -13.43
N LYS A 121 -6.51 1.03 -13.89
CA LYS A 121 -7.69 0.18 -13.67
C LYS A 121 -7.99 -0.02 -12.19
N ILE A 122 -6.95 -0.25 -11.37
CA ILE A 122 -7.13 -0.42 -9.93
C ILE A 122 -7.54 0.90 -9.27
N ILE A 123 -6.93 2.03 -9.65
CA ILE A 123 -7.29 3.35 -9.12
C ILE A 123 -8.73 3.70 -9.52
N ALA A 124 -9.11 3.53 -10.79
CA ALA A 124 -10.47 3.73 -11.28
C ALA A 124 -11.48 2.94 -10.45
N HIS A 125 -11.22 1.64 -10.25
CA HIS A 125 -12.06 0.77 -9.45
C HIS A 125 -12.19 1.25 -8.00
N LEU A 126 -11.08 1.66 -7.38
CA LEU A 126 -11.08 2.18 -6.01
C LEU A 126 -11.85 3.51 -5.90
N LEU A 127 -11.71 4.40 -6.87
CA LEU A 127 -12.46 5.65 -6.92
C LEU A 127 -13.97 5.37 -6.98
N THR A 128 -14.40 4.49 -7.88
CA THR A 128 -15.81 4.06 -7.98
C THR A 128 -16.29 3.40 -6.68
N VAL A 129 -15.54 2.43 -6.14
CA VAL A 129 -15.90 1.77 -4.87
C VAL A 129 -16.02 2.77 -3.72
N GLY A 130 -15.15 3.77 -3.68
CA GLY A 130 -15.16 4.80 -2.65
C GLY A 130 -16.44 5.64 -2.67
N GLU A 131 -17.14 5.78 -3.78
CA GLU A 131 -18.41 6.52 -3.85
C GLU A 131 -19.47 5.88 -2.95
N ASP A 132 -19.49 4.55 -2.87
CA ASP A 132 -20.47 3.76 -2.10
C ASP A 132 -20.05 3.52 -0.62
N ILE A 133 -18.88 4.01 -0.21
CA ILE A 133 -18.42 3.82 1.17
C ILE A 133 -19.18 4.70 2.15
N THR A 134 -19.63 4.07 3.24
CA THR A 134 -20.35 4.66 4.36
C THR A 134 -19.65 4.34 5.68
N VAL A 135 -20.13 4.94 6.78
CA VAL A 135 -19.56 4.71 8.12
C VAL A 135 -19.66 3.23 8.53
N GLU A 136 -20.70 2.55 8.08
CA GLU A 136 -21.03 1.16 8.42
C GLU A 136 -20.18 0.15 7.65
N ASN A 137 -19.76 0.47 6.43
CA ASN A 137 -19.11 -0.49 5.53
C ASN A 137 -17.61 -0.21 5.28
N ARG A 138 -17.07 0.91 5.79
CA ARG A 138 -15.71 1.39 5.51
C ARG A 138 -14.56 0.46 5.91
N VAL A 139 -14.79 -0.59 6.70
CA VAL A 139 -13.73 -1.48 7.20
C VAL A 139 -13.73 -2.79 6.44
N ARG A 140 -12.59 -3.12 5.81
CA ARG A 140 -12.41 -4.37 5.06
C ARG A 140 -13.50 -4.62 4.00
N TYR A 141 -14.03 -3.55 3.41
CA TYR A 141 -14.98 -3.60 2.32
C TYR A 141 -14.41 -4.42 1.17
N SER A 142 -15.18 -5.39 0.70
CA SER A 142 -14.75 -6.31 -0.35
C SER A 142 -15.45 -5.97 -1.65
N SER A 143 -14.66 -5.61 -2.66
CA SER A 143 -15.12 -5.45 -4.05
C SER A 143 -14.40 -6.44 -4.96
N ARG A 144 -14.90 -6.59 -6.18
CA ARG A 144 -14.31 -7.46 -7.21
C ARG A 144 -13.98 -6.63 -8.43
N LEU A 145 -12.77 -6.80 -8.94
CA LEU A 145 -12.30 -6.20 -10.18
C LEU A 145 -12.02 -7.33 -11.18
N GLU A 146 -12.55 -7.24 -12.40
CA GLU A 146 -12.31 -8.24 -13.43
C GLU A 146 -10.85 -8.17 -13.91
N ALA A 147 -10.25 -9.35 -14.11
CA ALA A 147 -8.90 -9.52 -14.61
C ALA A 147 -8.88 -10.59 -15.74
N PRO A 148 -7.84 -10.62 -16.59
CA PRO A 148 -7.76 -11.52 -17.74
C PRO A 148 -8.04 -12.99 -17.40
N LEU A 149 -7.47 -13.48 -16.30
CA LEU A 149 -7.57 -14.88 -15.88
C LEU A 149 -8.53 -15.12 -14.70
N GLY A 150 -9.32 -14.11 -14.29
CA GLY A 150 -10.15 -14.27 -13.11
C GLY A 150 -10.74 -12.97 -12.58
N TYR A 151 -10.86 -12.90 -11.25
CA TYR A 151 -11.23 -11.69 -10.54
C TYR A 151 -10.22 -11.39 -9.45
N LEU A 152 -9.89 -10.12 -9.32
CA LEU A 152 -9.17 -9.62 -8.16
C LEU A 152 -10.18 -9.21 -7.10
N LYS A 153 -10.19 -9.90 -5.94
CA LYS A 153 -10.90 -9.40 -4.77
C LYS A 153 -10.05 -8.32 -4.11
N VAL A 154 -10.60 -7.11 -4.09
CA VAL A 154 -9.99 -5.94 -3.46
C VAL A 154 -10.63 -5.76 -2.09
N GLN A 155 -9.86 -5.97 -1.04
CA GLN A 155 -10.28 -5.67 0.33
C GLN A 155 -9.71 -4.31 0.74
N SER A 156 -10.59 -3.33 0.92
CA SER A 156 -10.23 -1.94 1.18
C SER A 156 -10.74 -1.48 2.55
N THR A 157 -9.98 -0.62 3.23
CA THR A 157 -10.44 0.10 4.43
C THR A 157 -10.30 1.59 4.18
N TRP A 158 -11.32 2.34 4.57
CA TRP A 158 -11.45 3.76 4.27
C TRP A 158 -11.59 4.58 5.55
N ILE A 159 -11.03 5.78 5.52
CA ILE A 159 -11.25 6.82 6.51
C ILE A 159 -12.22 7.82 5.91
N ILE A 160 -13.29 8.14 6.63
CA ILE A 160 -14.19 9.24 6.27
C ILE A 160 -13.72 10.46 7.07
N LEU A 161 -13.21 11.46 6.37
CA LEU A 161 -12.71 12.71 6.94
C LEU A 161 -13.87 13.61 7.38
N PRO A 162 -13.63 14.60 8.26
CA PRO A 162 -14.69 15.49 8.75
C PRO A 162 -15.47 16.23 7.66
N ASN A 163 -14.84 16.49 6.51
CA ASN A 163 -15.46 17.13 5.35
C ASN A 163 -16.22 16.14 4.43
N GLY A 164 -16.40 14.88 4.85
CA GLY A 164 -17.06 13.82 4.08
C GLY A 164 -16.17 13.13 3.04
N THR A 165 -14.92 13.55 2.87
CA THR A 165 -13.98 12.90 1.93
C THR A 165 -13.64 11.49 2.41
N LYS A 166 -13.66 10.52 1.50
CA LYS A 166 -13.35 9.12 1.75
C LYS A 166 -11.95 8.83 1.26
N TYR A 167 -11.04 8.60 2.19
CA TYR A 167 -9.62 8.36 1.92
C TYR A 167 -9.28 6.88 2.10
N LEU A 168 -8.68 6.27 1.08
CA LEU A 168 -8.23 4.87 1.16
C LEU A 168 -7.10 4.72 2.18
N SER A 169 -7.37 4.01 3.28
CA SER A 169 -6.42 3.77 4.36
C SER A 169 -5.58 2.52 4.11
N THR A 170 -6.21 1.37 3.87
CA THR A 170 -5.51 0.11 3.60
C THR A 170 -6.14 -0.64 2.45
N ILE A 171 -5.34 -1.45 1.76
CA ILE A 171 -5.73 -2.26 0.62
C ILE A 171 -5.03 -3.63 0.71
N ASN A 172 -5.74 -4.67 0.30
CA ASN A 172 -5.21 -6.02 0.17
C ASN A 172 -5.86 -6.75 -1.01
N PHE A 173 -5.10 -7.62 -1.65
CA PHE A 173 -5.50 -8.36 -2.85
C PHE A 173 -5.61 -9.85 -2.56
N ILE A 174 -6.68 -10.46 -3.06
CA ILE A 174 -6.92 -11.89 -2.98
C ILE A 174 -7.34 -12.37 -4.38
N PRO A 175 -6.66 -13.36 -4.98
CA PRO A 175 -7.06 -13.89 -6.28
C PRO A 175 -8.33 -14.73 -6.15
N ILE A 176 -9.23 -14.59 -7.10
CA ILE A 176 -10.37 -15.50 -7.32
C ILE A 176 -10.21 -16.03 -8.75
N GLN A 177 -9.88 -17.31 -8.86
CA GLN A 177 -9.80 -17.99 -10.15
C GLN A 177 -11.21 -18.22 -10.71
N LYS A 178 -11.36 -18.09 -12.04
CA LYS A 178 -12.57 -18.46 -12.77
C LYS A 178 -12.78 -19.97 -12.75
#